data_AF-A0A2T5GUT3-F1
#
_entry.id   AF-A0A2T5GUT3-F1
#
_cell.length_a   1.000
_cell.length_b   1.000
_cell.length_c   1.000
_cell.angle_alpha   90.00
_cell.angle_beta   90.00
_cell.angle_gamma   90.00
#
_symmetry.space_group_name_H-M   'P 1'
#
loop_
_entity.id
_entity.type
_entity.pdbx_description
1 polymer ?
#
loop_
_entity_poly.entity_id
_entity_poly.type
_entity_poly.pdbx_seq_one_letter_code
_entity_poly.pdbx_strand_id
1 'polypeptide(L)' 'MALETIGWNATDHLDSDAAILAYLEAVFEDGDPALIAAALADISNVRGIAEQPTPQPDIALDSVIRTLKALGLELTAKAA' A
#
# COMPACT_ATOMS: atom_id res chain seq x y z
N MET A 1 -25.94 -17.20 -20.02
CA MET A 1 -25.40 -15.90 -20.46
C MET A 1 -23.96 -15.83 -20.01
N ALA A 2 -23.03 -15.47 -20.89
CA ALA A 2 -21.65 -15.23 -20.50
C ALA A 2 -21.56 -13.85 -19.85
N LEU A 3 -20.86 -13.75 -18.71
CA LEU A 3 -20.60 -12.49 -18.02
C LEU A 3 -19.32 -11.89 -18.60
N GLU A 4 -19.36 -10.62 -18.98
CA GLU A 4 -18.18 -9.89 -19.43
C GLU A 4 -17.44 -9.33 -18.20
N THR A 5 -16.15 -9.61 -18.09
CA THR A 5 -15.28 -9.10 -17.01
C THR A 5 -14.38 -7.99 -17.53
N ILE A 6 -14.11 -7.01 -16.68
CA ILE A 6 -13.09 -5.99 -16.92
C ILE A 6 -11.86 -6.28 -16.06
N GLY A 7 -10.69 -5.82 -16.51
CA GLY A 7 -9.47 -5.85 -15.70
C GLY A 7 -9.63 -4.95 -14.48
N TRP A 8 -9.20 -5.41 -13.32
CA TRP A 8 -9.25 -4.66 -12.06
C TRP A 8 -7.84 -4.29 -11.61
N ASN A 9 -7.67 -3.07 -11.13
CA ASN A 9 -6.44 -2.59 -10.53
C ASN A 9 -6.76 -1.78 -9.26
N ALA A 10 -6.03 -2.08 -8.17
CA ALA A 10 -6.21 -1.40 -6.89
C ALA A 10 -5.99 0.12 -6.99
N THR A 11 -5.01 0.54 -7.79
CA THR A 11 -4.65 1.97 -7.94
C THR A 11 -5.80 2.83 -8.44
N ASP A 12 -6.74 2.24 -9.20
CA ASP A 12 -7.90 2.93 -9.76
C ASP A 12 -8.89 3.40 -8.67
N HIS A 13 -8.75 2.87 -7.44
CA HIS A 13 -9.61 3.13 -6.30
C HIS A 13 -8.90 3.85 -5.14
N LEU A 14 -7.61 4.19 -5.27
CA LEU A 14 -6.84 4.91 -4.24
C LEU A 14 -7.00 6.44 -4.36
N ASP A 15 -8.23 6.90 -4.57
CA ASP A 15 -8.57 8.30 -4.87
C ASP A 15 -8.67 9.21 -3.63
N SER A 16 -8.62 8.62 -2.44
CA SER A 16 -8.83 9.31 -1.17
C SER A 16 -7.95 8.74 -0.06
N ASP A 17 -7.68 9.56 0.95
CA ASP A 17 -6.90 9.15 2.12
C ASP A 17 -7.54 7.97 2.86
N ALA A 18 -8.87 7.91 2.89
CA ALA A 18 -9.61 6.81 3.50
C ALA A 18 -9.44 5.50 2.71
N ALA A 19 -9.45 5.55 1.38
CA ALA A 19 -9.20 4.37 0.55
C ALA A 19 -7.76 3.86 0.71
N ILE A 20 -6.79 4.77 0.76
CA ILE A 20 -5.38 4.44 1.01
C ILE A 20 -5.20 3.81 2.39
N LEU A 21 -5.85 4.35 3.43
CA LEU A 21 -5.81 3.79 4.77
C LEU A 21 -6.39 2.37 4.82
N ALA A 22 -7.60 2.17 4.27
CA ALA A 22 -8.26 0.87 4.25
C ALA A 22 -7.42 -0.18 3.48
N TYR A 23 -6.77 0.24 2.40
CA TYR A 23 -5.88 -0.63 1.64
C TYR A 23 -4.64 -1.03 2.45
N LEU A 24 -3.98 -0.07 3.12
CA LEU A 24 -2.84 -0.35 3.99
C LEU A 24 -3.23 -1.25 5.16
N GLU A 25 -4.35 -0.99 5.83
CA GLU A 25 -4.84 -1.82 6.95
C GLU A 25 -5.03 -3.27 6.53
N ALA A 26 -5.70 -3.52 5.40
CA ALA A 26 -5.92 -4.87 4.89
C ALA A 26 -4.60 -5.60 4.59
N VAL A 27 -3.63 -4.88 4.02
CA VAL A 27 -2.33 -5.45 3.65
C VAL A 27 -1.45 -5.71 4.89
N PHE A 28 -1.49 -4.82 5.89
CA PHE A 28 -0.78 -5.04 7.15
C PHE A 28 -1.41 -6.16 7.99
N GLU A 29 -2.72 -6.38 7.90
CA GLU A 29 -3.40 -7.49 8.58
C GLU A 29 -3.00 -8.86 8.00
N ASP A 30 -2.81 -8.95 6.68
CA ASP A 30 -2.31 -10.15 6.01
C ASP A 30 -0.85 -10.46 6.42
N GLY A 31 -0.05 -9.40 6.60
CA GLY A 31 1.31 -9.50 7.15
C GLY A 31 2.37 -10.01 6.17
N ASP A 32 2.02 -10.25 4.89
CA ASP A 32 2.97 -10.61 3.85
C ASP A 32 3.87 -9.40 3.48
N PRO A 33 5.20 -9.47 3.71
CA PRO A 33 6.12 -8.40 3.36
C PRO A 33 6.10 -8.02 1.87
N ALA A 34 5.87 -8.97 0.96
CA ALA A 34 5.79 -8.70 -0.47
C ALA A 34 4.53 -7.91 -0.82
N LEU A 35 3.42 -8.21 -0.15
CA LEU A 35 2.16 -7.48 -0.33
C LEU A 35 2.25 -6.07 0.22
N ILE A 36 2.88 -5.89 1.39
CA ILE A 36 3.16 -4.57 1.97
C ILE A 36 4.02 -3.72 1.03
N ALA A 37 5.04 -4.31 0.41
CA ALA A 37 5.87 -3.63 -0.57
C ALA A 37 5.06 -3.14 -1.79
N ALA A 38 4.24 -4.03 -2.35
CA ALA A 38 3.41 -3.74 -3.51
C ALA A 38 2.42 -2.61 -3.20
N ALA A 39 1.77 -2.65 -2.04
CA ALA A 39 0.84 -1.62 -1.62
C ALA A 39 1.51 -0.24 -1.48
N LEU A 40 2.71 -0.19 -0.90
CA LEU A 40 3.47 1.05 -0.80
C LEU A 40 3.87 1.58 -2.18
N ALA A 41 4.26 0.71 -3.13
CA ALA A 41 4.58 1.12 -4.49
C ALA A 41 3.35 1.66 -5.24
N ASP A 42 2.19 1.03 -5.07
CA ASP A 42 0.91 1.49 -5.63
C ASP A 42 0.52 2.87 -5.10
N ILE A 43 0.64 3.09 -3.79
CA ILE A 43 0.35 4.39 -3.18
C ILE A 43 1.36 5.45 -3.63
N SER A 44 2.65 5.11 -3.74
CA SER A 44 3.67 6.03 -4.30
C SER A 44 3.33 6.45 -5.73
N ASN A 45 2.87 5.53 -6.58
CA ASN A 45 2.43 5.82 -7.95
C ASN A 45 1.24 6.80 -7.97
N VAL A 46 0.24 6.56 -7.13
CA VAL A 46 -0.98 7.38 -7.06
C VAL A 46 -0.70 8.78 -6.50
N ARG A 47 0.16 8.88 -5.49
CA ARG A 47 0.55 10.14 -4.85
C ARG A 47 1.60 10.93 -5.65
N GLY A 48 2.18 10.35 -6.69
CA GLY A 48 3.24 10.98 -7.49
C GLY A 48 4.59 11.11 -6.79
N ILE A 49 4.86 10.26 -5.79
CA ILE A 49 6.15 10.25 -5.08
C ILE A 49 7.06 9.24 -5.77
N ALA A 50 8.11 9.72 -6.42
CA ALA A 50 8.93 8.95 -7.36
C ALA A 50 9.82 7.85 -6.73
N GLU A 51 9.72 7.61 -5.42
CA GLU A 51 10.53 6.59 -4.72
C GLU A 51 9.66 5.36 -4.44
N GLN A 52 9.68 4.42 -5.39
CA GLN A 52 9.00 3.13 -5.29
C GLN A 52 9.86 2.19 -4.44
N PRO A 53 9.38 1.70 -3.28
CA PRO A 53 10.06 0.62 -2.60
C PRO A 53 9.97 -0.64 -3.46
N THR A 54 11.12 -1.20 -3.84
CA THR A 54 11.18 -2.49 -4.53
C THR A 54 10.81 -3.61 -3.55
N PRO A 55 9.89 -4.53 -3.91
CA PRO A 55 9.58 -5.70 -3.10
C PRO A 55 10.85 -6.52 -2.87
N GLN A 56 11.23 -6.66 -1.60
CA GLN A 56 12.35 -7.48 -1.16
C GLN A 56 11.83 -8.50 -0.13
N PRO A 57 12.35 -9.74 -0.11
CA PRO A 57 11.89 -10.79 0.80
C PRO A 57 11.99 -10.42 2.29
N ASP A 58 12.82 -9.44 2.60
CA ASP A 58 13.19 -8.96 3.93
C ASP A 58 13.10 -7.44 4.02
N ILE A 59 11.93 -6.87 3.68
CA ILE A 59 11.73 -5.44 3.88
C ILE A 59 11.95 -5.07 5.34
N ALA A 60 12.98 -4.25 5.55
CA ALA A 60 13.30 -3.73 6.86
C ALA A 60 12.21 -2.75 7.32
N LEU A 61 11.78 -2.86 8.58
CA LEU A 61 10.74 -2.01 9.17
C LEU A 61 11.08 -0.51 9.05
N ASP A 62 12.37 -0.14 9.11
CA ASP A 62 12.80 1.25 8.94
C ASP A 62 12.54 1.78 7.51
N SER A 63 12.61 0.89 6.51
CA SER A 63 12.26 1.20 5.12
C SER A 63 10.77 1.50 5.01
N VAL A 64 9.91 0.67 5.61
CA VAL A 64 8.45 0.89 5.67
C VAL A 64 8.13 2.23 6.34
N ILE A 65 8.74 2.50 7.51
CA ILE A 65 8.52 3.74 8.26
C ILE A 65 8.96 4.96 7.45
N ARG A 66 10.09 4.88 6.73
CA ARG A 66 10.59 5.97 5.89
C ARG A 66 9.63 6.28 4.76
N THR A 67 9.13 5.27 4.07
CA THR A 67 8.18 5.43 2.97
C THR A 67 6.87 6.05 3.46
N LEU A 68 6.36 5.59 4.60
CA LEU A 68 5.14 6.17 5.19
C LEU A 68 5.33 7.64 5.57
N LYS A 69 6.47 8.00 6.16
CA LYS A 69 6.81 9.40 6.42
C LYS A 69 6.90 10.24 5.14
N ALA A 70 7.48 9.70 4.07
CA ALA A 70 7.54 10.38 2.77
C ALA A 70 6.14 10.58 2.16
N LEU A 71 5.21 9.67 2.43
CA LEU A 71 3.80 9.75 2.04
C LEU A 71 2.96 10.66 2.95
N GLY A 72 3.54 11.25 4.01
CA GLY A 72 2.82 12.05 5.01
C GLY A 72 1.88 11.23 5.88
N LEU A 73 2.10 9.92 5.98
CA LEU A 73 1.28 8.98 6.74
C LEU A 73 1.99 8.61 8.05
N GLU A 74 1.23 8.56 9.14
CA GLU A 74 1.72 8.09 10.44
C GLU A 74 1.06 6.76 10.81
N LEU A 75 1.87 5.77 11.19
CA LEU A 75 1.36 4.52 11.77
C LEU A 75 1.04 4.75 13.25
N THR A 76 -0.23 4.56 13.61
CA THR A 76 -0.61 4.38 15.00
C THR A 76 -0.93 2.91 15.22
N ALA A 77 -0.04 2.20 15.93
CA ALA A 77 -0.33 0.83 16.34
C ALA A 77 -1.39 0.88 17.45
N LYS A 78 -2.60 0.42 17.16
CA LYS A 78 -3.63 0.22 18.17
C LYS A 78 -3.53 -1.22 18.66
N ALA A 79 -3.10 -1.41 19.90
CA ALA A 79 -3.24 -2.69 20.57
C ALA A 79 -4.73 -2.99 20.72
N ALA A 80 -5.15 -4.19 20.30
CA ALA A 80 -6.48 -4.73 20.56
C ALA A 80 -6.67 -5.00 22.07
#